data_AF-A0AAE0KJ33-F1
#
_entry.id   AF-A0AAE0KJ33-F1
#
_cell.length_a   1.000
_cell.length_b   1.000
_cell.length_c   1.000
_cell.angle_alpha   90.00
_cell.angle_beta   90.00
_cell.angle_gamma   90.00
#
_symmetry.space_group_name_H-M   'P 1'
#
loop_
_entity.id
_entity.type
_entity.pdbx_description
1 polymer ?
#
loop_
_entity_poly.entity_id
_entity_poly.type
_entity_poly.pdbx_seq_one_letter_code
_entity_poly.pdbx_strand_id
1 'polypeptide(L)'
;MSQSPPSRHFMPAIPSLEVYTEEGARRGTTDLLSPEDTRHQVVERVIHLALCLLETRQGRESLVDVATTVIQERNRRRIRHIYNRRMEDLPGVIDFFLGTMRDNFPMTYLVFADGGEASAMKQGGTDIMENFSPKLTGRMTLNRVIIDNMVDCLRPGQPATAGYNYLKFKFQMQISVAHEIVHFLTAFLTGSEARRSLTPSGVSMRGFTSQPSSEHPQGMGESGRYWEGLLLGGVAEFYHDPADPME
;
A
#
# COMPACT_ATOMS: atom_id res chain seq x y z
N MET A 1 -5.24 -38.39 22.18
CA MET A 1 -4.49 -38.20 20.92
C MET A 1 -4.19 -36.71 20.80
N SER A 2 -2.94 -36.31 20.99
CA SER A 2 -2.50 -34.92 20.92
C SER A 2 -2.46 -34.50 19.45
N GLN A 3 -3.32 -33.56 19.04
CA GLN A 3 -3.22 -32.97 17.71
C GLN A 3 -2.02 -32.04 17.69
N SER A 4 -1.04 -32.38 16.85
CA SER A 4 0.08 -31.49 16.54
C SER A 4 -0.45 -30.16 16.00
N PRO A 5 0.13 -29.01 16.40
CA PRO A 5 -0.27 -27.72 15.85
C PRO A 5 -0.05 -27.71 14.34
N PRO A 6 -0.92 -27.04 13.56
CA PRO A 6 -0.79 -27.00 12.12
C PRO A 6 0.59 -26.43 11.75
N SER A 7 1.31 -27.17 10.91
CA SER A 7 2.59 -26.75 10.36
C SER A 7 2.41 -25.36 9.76
N ARG A 8 3.17 -24.38 10.28
CA ARG A 8 3.27 -23.04 9.71
C ARG A 8 3.72 -23.21 8.26
N HIS A 9 2.79 -23.16 7.31
CA HIS A 9 3.14 -23.02 5.91
C HIS A 9 3.92 -21.70 5.81
N PHE A 10 5.23 -21.84 5.62
CA PHE A 10 6.13 -20.73 5.32
C PHE A 10 5.58 -20.05 4.07
N MET A 11 4.96 -18.89 4.27
CA MET A 11 4.53 -18.02 3.18
C MET A 11 5.81 -17.40 2.58
N PRO A 12 5.95 -17.27 1.25
CA PRO A 12 7.19 -16.76 0.68
C PRO A 12 7.46 -15.36 1.20
N ALA A 13 8.64 -15.21 1.80
CA ALA A 13 9.17 -13.96 2.34
C ALA A 13 9.19 -12.89 1.25
N ILE A 14 9.13 -11.62 1.67
CA ILE A 14 9.41 -10.48 0.78
C ILE A 14 10.92 -10.25 0.85
N PRO A 15 11.72 -10.80 -0.09
CA PRO A 15 13.15 -11.06 0.18
C PRO A 15 13.98 -9.80 0.43
N SER A 16 13.52 -8.66 -0.06
CA SER A 16 14.21 -7.37 0.00
C SER A 16 13.55 -6.36 0.95
N LEU A 17 12.61 -6.79 1.79
CA LEU A 17 11.84 -5.88 2.64
C LEU A 17 12.75 -5.19 3.67
N GLU A 18 12.74 -3.87 3.63
CA GLU A 18 13.43 -3.03 4.61
C GLU A 18 12.38 -2.25 5.39
N VAL A 19 12.33 -2.50 6.69
CA VAL A 19 11.44 -1.81 7.63
C VAL A 19 12.28 -0.95 8.56
N TYR A 20 12.06 0.34 8.49
CA TYR A 20 12.72 1.33 9.34
C TYR A 20 11.75 1.79 10.42
N THR A 21 12.28 2.11 11.59
CA THR A 21 11.53 2.76 12.68
C THR A 21 12.17 4.10 13.01
N GLU A 22 11.35 5.11 13.26
CA GLU A 22 11.82 6.34 13.89
C GLU A 22 11.90 6.12 15.41
N GLU A 23 12.94 5.43 15.88
CA GLU A 23 13.24 5.39 17.31
C GLU A 23 14.02 6.63 17.73
N GLY A 24 13.29 7.56 18.34
CA GLY A 24 13.86 8.77 18.93
C GLY A 24 13.55 10.02 18.12
N ALA A 25 12.41 10.63 18.41
CA ALA A 25 12.05 12.01 18.04
C ALA A 25 13.06 13.08 18.50
N ARG A 26 14.20 12.69 19.10
CA ARG A 26 15.30 13.56 19.53
C ARG A 26 16.58 13.44 18.71
N ARG A 27 16.70 12.51 17.74
CA ARG A 27 17.95 12.35 16.95
C ARG A 27 17.79 12.24 15.43
N GLY A 28 16.57 12.12 14.90
CA GLY A 28 16.36 12.04 13.44
C GLY A 28 17.03 10.83 12.79
N THR A 29 17.34 9.80 13.58
CA THR A 29 17.94 8.54 13.12
C THR A 29 16.82 7.54 12.83
N THR A 30 16.84 6.95 11.63
CA THR A 30 15.97 5.83 11.26
C THR A 30 16.73 4.54 11.45
N ASP A 31 16.22 3.64 12.30
CA ASP A 31 16.86 2.36 12.59
C ASP A 31 16.22 1.26 11.75
N LEU A 32 17.05 0.45 11.08
CA LEU A 32 16.60 -0.71 10.32
C LEU A 32 16.25 -1.85 11.29
N LEU A 33 15.01 -2.33 11.24
CA LEU A 33 14.57 -3.47 12.03
C LEU A 33 15.11 -4.78 11.45
N SER A 34 15.67 -5.64 12.31
CA SER A 34 16.09 -6.97 11.88
C SER A 34 14.87 -7.83 11.51
N PRO A 35 14.99 -8.78 10.55
CA PRO A 35 13.90 -9.69 10.18
C PRO A 35 13.37 -10.56 11.34
N GLU A 36 14.16 -10.73 12.40
CA GLU A 36 13.78 -11.44 13.62
C GLU A 36 12.90 -10.59 14.56
N ASP A 37 12.84 -9.26 14.36
CA ASP A 37 11.98 -8.35 15.12
C ASP A 37 10.49 -8.64 14.85
N THR A 38 9.69 -8.69 15.92
CA THR A 38 8.25 -8.99 15.79
C THR A 38 7.49 -7.93 14.98
N ARG A 39 7.87 -6.65 15.07
CA ARG A 39 7.30 -5.58 14.23
C ARG A 39 7.61 -5.83 12.76
N HIS A 40 8.86 -6.19 12.44
CA HIS A 40 9.25 -6.53 11.07
C HIS A 40 8.37 -7.67 10.53
N GLN A 41 8.21 -8.76 11.29
CA GLN A 41 7.39 -9.90 10.90
C GLN A 41 5.91 -9.56 10.72
N VAL A 42 5.37 -8.68 11.57
CA VAL A 42 3.99 -8.17 11.44
C VAL A 42 3.84 -7.37 10.15
N VAL A 43 4.76 -6.44 9.88
CA VAL A 43 4.76 -5.61 8.67
C VAL A 43 4.89 -6.48 7.42
N GLU A 44 5.85 -7.40 7.40
CA GLU A 44 6.03 -8.35 6.30
C GLU A 44 4.75 -9.12 6.01
N ARG A 45 4.08 -9.61 7.06
CA ARG A 45 2.84 -10.38 6.90
C ARG A 45 1.69 -9.55 6.35
N VAL A 46 1.55 -8.30 6.80
CA VAL A 46 0.53 -7.38 6.26
C VAL A 46 0.79 -7.10 4.78
N ILE A 47 2.02 -6.75 4.42
CA ILE A 47 2.39 -6.47 3.02
C ILE A 47 2.18 -7.71 2.16
N HIS A 48 2.58 -8.88 2.67
CA HIS A 48 2.38 -10.13 1.98
C HIS A 48 0.90 -10.37 1.67
N LEU A 49 0.01 -10.18 2.65
CA LEU A 49 -1.43 -10.35 2.47
C LEU A 49 -2.02 -9.32 1.50
N ALA A 50 -1.54 -8.06 1.55
CA ALA A 50 -1.96 -7.01 0.63
C ALA A 50 -1.60 -7.36 -0.82
N LEU A 51 -0.35 -7.82 -1.05
CA LEU A 51 0.08 -8.32 -2.35
C LEU A 51 -0.72 -9.55 -2.78
N CYS A 52 -0.96 -10.53 -1.90
CA CYS A 52 -1.77 -11.69 -2.25
C CYS A 52 -3.20 -11.31 -2.67
N LEU A 53 -3.80 -10.31 -2.02
CA LEU A 53 -5.11 -9.78 -2.42
C LEU A 53 -5.07 -9.21 -3.84
N LEU A 54 -4.06 -8.38 -4.13
CA LEU A 54 -3.86 -7.77 -5.45
C LEU A 54 -3.49 -8.79 -6.54
N GLU A 55 -2.82 -9.88 -6.16
CA GLU A 55 -2.39 -10.95 -7.05
C GLU A 55 -3.51 -11.94 -7.40
N THR A 56 -4.65 -11.89 -6.70
CA THR A 56 -5.85 -12.65 -7.10
C THR A 56 -6.32 -12.23 -8.49
N ARG A 57 -7.15 -13.05 -9.14
CA ARG A 57 -7.75 -12.71 -10.44
C ARG A 57 -8.50 -11.37 -10.38
N GLN A 58 -9.36 -11.19 -9.38
CA GLN A 58 -10.15 -9.96 -9.20
C GLN A 58 -9.26 -8.77 -8.85
N GLY A 59 -8.23 -8.97 -8.02
CA GLY A 59 -7.21 -7.97 -7.72
C GLY A 59 -6.53 -7.46 -8.99
N ARG A 60 -6.05 -8.37 -9.86
CA ARG A 60 -5.40 -8.02 -11.13
C ARG A 60 -6.36 -7.31 -12.09
N GLU A 61 -7.58 -7.81 -12.25
CA GLU A 61 -8.63 -7.18 -13.07
C GLU A 61 -8.89 -5.74 -12.60
N SER A 62 -9.05 -5.52 -11.30
CA SER A 62 -9.24 -4.17 -10.74
C SER A 62 -8.04 -3.23 -10.96
N LEU A 63 -6.80 -3.74 -10.92
CA LEU A 63 -5.61 -2.93 -11.22
C LEU A 63 -5.51 -2.57 -12.71
N VAL A 64 -5.92 -3.48 -13.61
CA VAL A 64 -6.02 -3.18 -15.04
C VAL A 64 -7.04 -2.08 -15.29
N ASP A 65 -8.19 -2.11 -14.61
CA ASP A 65 -9.22 -1.07 -14.73
C ASP A 65 -8.73 0.30 -14.21
N VAL A 66 -8.04 0.32 -13.06
CA VAL A 66 -7.38 1.53 -12.54
C VAL A 66 -6.37 2.08 -13.54
N ALA A 67 -5.45 1.24 -14.03
CA ALA A 67 -4.42 1.64 -14.99
C ALA A 67 -5.04 2.19 -16.28
N THR A 68 -6.06 1.50 -16.79
CA THR A 68 -6.83 1.91 -17.97
C THR A 68 -7.41 3.30 -17.79
N THR A 69 -8.09 3.53 -16.67
CA THR A 69 -8.72 4.81 -16.36
C THR A 69 -7.69 5.92 -16.20
N VAL A 70 -6.55 5.65 -15.55
CA VAL A 70 -5.43 6.61 -15.41
C VAL A 70 -4.89 7.02 -16.78
N ILE A 71 -4.63 6.06 -17.67
CA ILE A 71 -4.11 6.31 -19.03
C ILE A 71 -5.13 7.13 -19.84
N GLN A 72 -6.40 6.72 -19.84
CA GLN A 72 -7.46 7.40 -20.59
C GLN A 72 -7.69 8.83 -20.09
N GLU A 73 -7.77 9.04 -18.78
CA GLU A 73 -7.95 10.38 -18.21
C GLU A 73 -6.76 11.29 -18.50
N ARG A 74 -5.54 10.77 -18.47
CA ARG A 74 -4.33 11.52 -18.83
C ARG A 74 -4.33 11.89 -20.32
N ASN A 75 -4.66 10.95 -21.21
CA ASN A 75 -4.81 11.23 -22.64
C ASN A 75 -5.86 12.30 -22.92
N ARG A 76 -7.04 12.18 -22.30
CA ARG A 76 -8.13 13.15 -22.42
C ARG A 76 -7.71 14.55 -22.01
N ARG A 77 -6.90 14.65 -20.94
CA ARG A 77 -6.39 15.92 -20.40
C ARG A 77 -5.07 16.37 -21.03
N ARG A 78 -4.51 15.62 -21.98
CA ARG A 78 -3.18 15.85 -22.58
C ARG A 78 -2.07 15.96 -21.53
N ILE A 79 -2.17 15.15 -20.47
CA ILE A 79 -1.16 15.02 -19.43
C ILE A 79 -0.28 13.81 -19.79
N ARG A 80 1.04 13.97 -19.70
CA ARG A 80 2.01 12.91 -20.03
C ARG A 80 1.81 11.65 -19.19
N HIS A 81 1.93 10.46 -19.78
CA HIS A 81 2.21 9.21 -19.08
C HIS A 81 3.29 8.45 -19.86
N ILE A 82 3.93 7.44 -19.25
CA ILE A 82 5.02 6.70 -19.91
C ILE A 82 4.56 5.40 -20.58
N TYR A 83 3.33 4.96 -20.30
CA TYR A 83 2.74 3.81 -20.96
C TYR A 83 2.58 4.06 -22.47
N ASN A 84 3.24 3.27 -23.31
CA ASN A 84 3.28 3.43 -24.76
C ASN A 84 2.94 2.14 -25.54
N ARG A 85 2.43 1.12 -24.84
CA ARG A 85 2.00 -0.17 -25.41
C ARG A 85 0.51 -0.15 -25.73
N ARG A 86 -0.02 -1.24 -26.29
CA ARG A 86 -1.46 -1.34 -26.58
C ARG A 86 -2.21 -1.77 -25.32
N MET A 87 -3.44 -1.31 -25.15
CA MET A 87 -4.23 -1.56 -23.94
C MET A 87 -4.43 -3.06 -23.65
N GLU A 88 -4.42 -3.91 -24.68
CA GLU A 88 -4.52 -5.37 -24.54
C GLU A 88 -3.30 -5.98 -23.85
N ASP A 89 -2.16 -5.27 -23.83
CA ASP A 89 -0.93 -5.69 -23.17
C ASP A 89 -0.91 -5.30 -21.68
N LEU A 90 -1.90 -4.54 -21.17
CA LEU A 90 -1.95 -4.10 -19.77
C LEU A 90 -1.93 -5.24 -18.73
N PRO A 91 -2.65 -6.36 -18.90
CA PRO A 91 -2.62 -7.46 -17.92
C PRO A 91 -1.19 -7.94 -17.64
N GLY A 92 -0.39 -8.16 -18.69
CA GLY A 92 1.01 -8.56 -18.53
C GLY A 92 1.89 -7.47 -17.91
N VAL A 93 1.54 -6.20 -18.10
CA VAL A 93 2.22 -5.07 -17.44
C VAL A 93 1.87 -4.97 -15.95
N ILE A 94 0.63 -5.29 -15.56
CA ILE A 94 0.23 -5.41 -14.15
C ILE A 94 0.93 -6.59 -13.49
N ASP A 95 1.07 -7.72 -14.18
CA ASP A 95 1.82 -8.86 -13.69
C ASP A 95 3.29 -8.50 -13.42
N PHE A 96 3.92 -7.78 -14.34
CA PHE A 96 5.27 -7.25 -14.17
C PHE A 96 5.37 -6.30 -12.96
N PHE A 97 4.42 -5.36 -12.84
CA PHE A 97 4.37 -4.42 -11.72
C PHE A 97 4.28 -5.14 -10.37
N LEU A 98 3.34 -6.09 -10.22
CA LEU A 98 3.16 -6.84 -8.98
C LEU A 98 4.37 -7.73 -8.67
N GLY A 99 4.96 -8.39 -9.67
CA GLY A 99 6.20 -9.14 -9.50
C GLY A 99 7.33 -8.25 -8.96
N THR A 100 7.50 -7.07 -9.54
CA THR A 100 8.54 -6.11 -9.12
C THR A 100 8.26 -5.54 -7.73
N MET A 101 7.00 -5.30 -7.37
CA MET A 101 6.62 -4.91 -6.01
C MET A 101 6.97 -6.02 -5.00
N ARG A 102 6.75 -7.29 -5.33
CA ARG A 102 7.06 -8.42 -4.45
C ARG A 102 8.57 -8.67 -4.31
N ASP A 103 9.32 -8.49 -5.38
CA ASP A 103 10.76 -8.74 -5.40
C ASP A 103 11.59 -7.58 -4.83
N ASN A 104 11.09 -6.35 -4.93
CA ASN A 104 11.80 -5.13 -4.55
C ASN A 104 10.87 -4.09 -3.91
N PHE A 105 10.15 -4.49 -2.85
CA PHE A 105 9.13 -3.66 -2.20
C PHE A 105 9.69 -2.30 -1.75
N PRO A 106 8.90 -1.20 -1.79
CA PRO A 106 9.35 0.11 -1.32
C PRO A 106 9.92 0.08 0.10
N MET A 107 10.87 0.98 0.37
CA MET A 107 11.34 1.19 1.74
C MET A 107 10.14 1.56 2.63
N THR A 108 9.99 0.83 3.73
CA THR A 108 8.83 0.95 4.62
C THR A 108 9.24 1.56 5.94
N TYR A 109 8.52 2.57 6.40
CA TYR A 109 8.83 3.32 7.62
C TYR A 109 7.67 3.22 8.61
N LEU A 110 7.95 2.88 9.86
CA LEU A 110 7.01 2.97 10.97
C LEU A 110 7.08 4.37 11.56
N VAL A 111 5.98 5.12 11.44
CA VAL A 111 5.89 6.52 11.86
C VAL A 111 4.71 6.71 12.82
N PHE A 112 4.85 7.65 13.74
CA PHE A 112 3.70 8.17 14.49
C PHE A 112 2.98 9.17 13.58
N ALA A 113 1.87 8.74 12.99
CA ALA A 113 1.07 9.58 12.11
C ALA A 113 -0.16 10.11 12.85
N ASP A 114 -0.42 11.41 12.74
CA ASP A 114 -1.62 12.07 13.29
C ASP A 114 -2.90 11.78 12.46
N GLY A 115 -2.83 10.86 11.49
CA GLY A 115 -3.95 10.41 10.68
C GLY A 115 -3.54 9.41 9.60
N GLY A 116 -4.41 8.42 9.34
CA GLY A 116 -4.20 7.37 8.34
C GLY A 116 -3.40 6.16 8.83
N GLU A 117 -3.66 5.00 8.23
CA GLU A 117 -3.02 3.73 8.55
C GLU A 117 -1.73 3.50 7.77
N ALA A 118 -1.72 3.96 6.52
CA ALA A 118 -0.61 3.86 5.60
C ALA A 118 -0.59 5.08 4.67
N SER A 119 0.56 5.36 4.06
CA SER A 119 0.70 6.41 3.05
C SER A 119 1.89 6.12 2.12
N ALA A 120 1.72 6.39 0.84
CA ALA A 120 2.74 6.30 -0.19
C ALA A 120 3.30 7.69 -0.54
N MET A 121 4.59 7.89 -0.32
CA MET A 121 5.29 9.11 -0.72
C MET A 121 6.10 8.84 -1.99
N LYS A 122 5.66 9.43 -3.11
CA LYS A 122 6.32 9.32 -4.42
C LYS A 122 7.50 10.29 -4.52
N GLN A 123 8.66 9.79 -4.90
CA GLN A 123 9.89 10.57 -5.09
C GLN A 123 10.23 10.80 -6.58
N GLY A 124 9.60 10.03 -7.48
CA GLY A 124 9.88 10.05 -8.92
C GLY A 124 10.47 8.73 -9.38
N GLY A 125 10.22 8.33 -10.63
CA GLY A 125 10.68 7.07 -11.17
C GLY A 125 11.59 7.22 -12.38
N THR A 126 11.69 6.11 -13.12
CA THR A 126 12.27 6.06 -14.47
C THR A 126 11.17 6.21 -15.52
N ASP A 127 11.50 6.74 -16.69
CA ASP A 127 10.58 6.78 -17.84
C ASP A 127 10.60 5.49 -18.69
N ILE A 128 11.40 4.51 -18.28
CA ILE A 128 11.48 3.17 -18.87
C ILE A 128 10.77 2.21 -17.94
N MET A 129 9.59 1.71 -18.34
CA MET A 129 8.73 0.88 -17.49
C MET A 129 9.45 -0.38 -16.99
N GLU A 130 10.28 -1.00 -17.85
CA GLU A 130 11.03 -2.22 -17.54
C GLU A 130 12.10 -2.01 -16.46
N ASN A 131 12.50 -0.77 -16.23
CA ASN A 131 13.48 -0.40 -15.20
C ASN A 131 12.80 0.08 -13.90
N PHE A 132 11.49 -0.15 -13.76
CA PHE A 132 10.75 0.26 -12.57
C PHE A 132 11.37 -0.32 -11.30
N SER A 133 11.58 0.54 -10.31
CA SER A 133 12.11 0.17 -9.00
C SER A 133 11.23 0.82 -7.93
N PRO A 134 10.47 0.05 -7.14
CA PRO A 134 9.59 0.60 -6.12
C PRO A 134 10.36 1.41 -5.06
N LYS A 135 11.55 0.93 -4.66
CA LYS A 135 12.44 1.64 -3.71
C LYS A 135 12.90 3.01 -4.20
N LEU A 136 13.15 3.17 -5.50
CA LEU A 136 13.51 4.47 -6.07
C LEU A 136 12.29 5.35 -6.31
N THR A 137 11.15 4.73 -6.62
CA THR A 137 9.90 5.43 -6.92
C THR A 137 9.34 6.15 -5.71
N GLY A 138 9.57 5.63 -4.51
CA GLY A 138 9.09 6.24 -3.29
C GLY A 138 9.30 5.39 -2.05
N ARG A 139 8.61 5.79 -0.98
CA ARG A 139 8.57 5.07 0.29
C ARG A 139 7.14 4.87 0.76
N MET A 140 6.93 3.83 1.54
CA MET A 140 5.69 3.57 2.25
C MET A 140 5.87 3.91 3.72
N THR A 141 4.92 4.61 4.31
CA THR A 141 4.84 4.84 5.75
C THR A 141 3.66 4.07 6.31
N LEU A 142 3.84 3.38 7.43
CA LEU A 142 2.79 2.67 8.16
C LEU A 142 2.64 3.28 9.54
N ASN A 143 1.41 3.31 10.04
CA ASN A 143 1.10 3.80 11.37
C ASN A 143 1.71 2.87 12.41
N ARG A 144 2.71 3.38 13.14
CA ARG A 144 3.44 2.62 14.16
C ARG A 144 2.53 2.17 15.29
N VAL A 145 1.54 2.97 15.68
CA VAL A 145 0.62 2.62 16.78
C VAL A 145 -0.15 1.35 16.44
N ILE A 146 -0.69 1.24 15.23
CA ILE A 146 -1.42 0.04 14.78
C ILE A 146 -0.48 -1.18 14.77
N ILE A 147 0.75 -1.03 14.27
CA ILE A 147 1.73 -2.12 14.25
C ILE A 147 2.12 -2.54 15.67
N ASP A 148 2.35 -1.59 16.58
CA ASP A 148 2.65 -1.86 17.98
C ASP A 148 1.47 -2.58 18.67
N ASN A 149 0.23 -2.17 18.41
CA ASN A 149 -0.97 -2.85 18.92
C ASN A 149 -1.10 -4.29 18.39
N MET A 150 -0.75 -4.52 17.12
CA MET A 150 -0.68 -5.87 16.54
C MET A 150 0.38 -6.72 17.23
N VAL A 151 1.56 -6.18 17.52
CA VAL A 151 2.64 -6.87 18.25
C VAL A 151 2.18 -7.21 19.68
N ASP A 152 1.51 -6.27 20.34
CA ASP A 152 1.01 -6.45 21.70
C ASP A 152 -0.04 -7.56 21.78
N CYS A 153 -0.92 -7.67 20.78
CA CYS A 153 -1.89 -8.75 20.67
C CYS A 153 -1.24 -10.15 20.54
N LEU A 154 0.03 -10.23 20.12
CA LEU A 154 0.77 -11.50 19.96
C LEU A 154 1.55 -11.90 21.23
N ARG A 155 1.61 -11.04 22.25
CA ARG A 155 2.37 -11.33 23.47
C ARG A 155 1.73 -12.49 24.28
N PRO A 156 2.53 -13.29 25.00
CA PRO A 156 1.97 -14.28 25.92
C PRO A 156 1.14 -13.64 27.04
N GLY A 157 0.07 -14.31 27.46
CA GLY A 157 -0.76 -13.86 28.59
C GLY A 157 -1.79 -12.78 28.28
N GLN A 158 -1.98 -12.44 26.99
CA GLN A 158 -3.01 -11.49 26.56
C GLN A 158 -4.44 -12.04 26.75
N PRO A 159 -5.44 -11.16 26.94
CA PRO A 159 -6.83 -11.58 27.07
C PRO A 159 -7.34 -12.25 25.78
N ALA A 160 -8.40 -13.04 25.89
CA ALA A 160 -9.00 -13.74 24.74
C ALA A 160 -9.39 -12.81 23.58
N THR A 161 -9.67 -11.53 23.87
CA THR A 161 -10.00 -10.50 22.88
C THR A 161 -8.81 -10.09 22.00
N ALA A 162 -7.56 -10.30 22.43
CA ALA A 162 -6.38 -9.91 21.67
C ALA A 162 -6.29 -10.60 20.30
N GLY A 163 -6.74 -11.85 20.20
CA GLY A 163 -6.81 -12.56 18.92
C GLY A 163 -7.78 -11.89 17.93
N TYR A 164 -8.91 -11.39 18.42
CA TYR A 164 -9.88 -10.66 17.60
C TYR A 164 -9.33 -9.30 17.15
N ASN A 165 -8.71 -8.55 18.06
CA ASN A 165 -8.10 -7.25 17.75
C ASN A 165 -6.95 -7.39 16.74
N TYR A 166 -6.11 -8.42 16.88
CA TYR A 166 -5.08 -8.73 15.88
C TYR A 166 -5.68 -8.96 14.48
N LEU A 167 -6.81 -9.67 14.38
CA LEU A 167 -7.48 -9.89 13.10
C LEU A 167 -8.07 -8.60 12.52
N LYS A 168 -8.64 -7.74 13.38
CA LYS A 168 -9.17 -6.41 12.99
C LYS A 168 -8.05 -5.54 12.40
N PHE A 169 -6.96 -5.34 13.13
CA PHE A 169 -5.82 -4.55 12.66
C PHE A 169 -5.16 -5.16 11.42
N LYS A 170 -5.06 -6.48 11.35
CA LYS A 170 -4.51 -7.16 10.17
C LYS A 170 -5.37 -6.91 8.93
N PHE A 171 -6.69 -6.99 9.05
CA PHE A 171 -7.60 -6.68 7.95
C PHE A 171 -7.47 -5.22 7.52
N GLN A 172 -7.49 -4.30 8.49
CA GLN A 172 -7.32 -2.86 8.27
C GLN A 172 -6.01 -2.56 7.51
N MET A 173 -4.89 -2.97 8.07
CA MET A 173 -3.58 -2.72 7.48
C MET A 173 -3.40 -3.41 6.12
N GLN A 174 -3.99 -4.59 5.91
CA GLN A 174 -3.95 -5.26 4.61
C GLN A 174 -4.62 -4.40 3.52
N ILE A 175 -5.80 -3.85 3.81
CA ILE A 175 -6.51 -2.98 2.85
C ILE A 175 -5.74 -1.67 2.64
N SER A 176 -5.29 -1.03 3.73
CA SER A 176 -4.53 0.22 3.63
C SER A 176 -3.22 0.05 2.86
N VAL A 177 -2.47 -1.05 3.06
CA VAL A 177 -1.25 -1.30 2.28
C VAL A 177 -1.57 -1.58 0.81
N ALA A 178 -2.64 -2.34 0.52
CA ALA A 178 -3.05 -2.58 -0.86
C ALA A 178 -3.46 -1.27 -1.57
N HIS A 179 -4.19 -0.39 -0.87
CA HIS A 179 -4.52 0.96 -1.31
C HIS A 179 -3.26 1.75 -1.69
N GLU A 180 -2.25 1.77 -0.83
CA GLU A 180 -1.00 2.48 -1.12
C GLU A 180 -0.21 1.88 -2.29
N ILE A 181 -0.25 0.55 -2.48
CA ILE A 181 0.35 -0.09 -3.67
C ILE A 181 -0.30 0.42 -4.96
N VAL A 182 -1.61 0.71 -4.96
CA VAL A 182 -2.29 1.31 -6.13
C VAL A 182 -1.76 2.72 -6.42
N HIS A 183 -1.39 3.49 -5.40
CA HIS A 183 -0.69 4.75 -5.65
C HIS A 183 0.67 4.54 -6.31
N PHE A 184 1.42 3.50 -5.94
CA PHE A 184 2.64 3.12 -6.66
C PHE A 184 2.36 2.71 -8.12
N LEU A 185 1.23 2.08 -8.42
CA LEU A 185 0.82 1.80 -9.82
C LEU A 185 0.67 3.10 -10.62
N THR A 186 0.07 4.15 -10.04
CA THR A 186 0.00 5.45 -10.75
C THR A 186 1.39 6.07 -10.97
N ALA A 187 2.32 5.88 -10.03
CA ALA A 187 3.71 6.32 -10.19
C ALA A 187 4.42 5.53 -11.30
N PHE A 188 4.23 4.20 -11.33
CA PHE A 188 4.74 3.32 -12.37
C PHE A 188 4.28 3.74 -13.78
N LEU A 189 3.03 4.17 -13.94
CA LEU A 189 2.49 4.63 -15.23
C LEU A 189 2.95 6.04 -15.63
N THR A 190 3.49 6.82 -14.70
CA THR A 190 3.83 8.24 -14.91
C THR A 190 5.33 8.53 -14.87
N GLY A 191 6.13 7.56 -14.43
CA GLY A 191 7.59 7.58 -14.53
C GLY A 191 8.26 8.67 -13.68
N SER A 192 9.21 9.39 -14.26
CA SER A 192 9.96 10.47 -13.61
C SER A 192 9.06 11.58 -13.08
N GLU A 193 7.92 11.82 -13.73
CA GLU A 193 6.97 12.82 -13.31
C GLU A 193 6.14 12.39 -12.09
N ALA A 194 6.24 11.14 -11.59
CA ALA A 194 5.40 10.61 -10.51
C ALA A 194 5.31 11.49 -9.25
N ARG A 195 6.37 12.25 -8.92
CA ARG A 195 6.38 13.20 -7.81
C ARG A 195 5.41 14.38 -8.02
N ARG A 196 5.26 14.82 -9.26
CA ARG A 196 4.40 15.96 -9.67
C ARG A 196 3.08 15.48 -10.30
N SER A 197 3.08 14.23 -10.75
CA SER A 197 1.99 13.57 -11.44
C SER A 197 1.03 12.97 -10.42
N LEU A 198 0.08 13.79 -10.02
CA LEU A 198 -1.04 13.33 -9.23
C LEU A 198 -1.93 12.34 -9.98
N THR A 199 -2.66 11.55 -9.20
CA THR A 199 -3.80 10.79 -9.70
C THR A 199 -4.78 11.76 -10.37
N PRO A 200 -5.16 11.56 -11.65
CA PRO A 200 -6.17 12.39 -12.30
C PRO A 200 -7.48 12.38 -11.50
N SER A 201 -8.17 13.52 -11.38
CA SER A 201 -9.40 13.59 -10.57
C SER A 201 -10.55 12.70 -11.03
N GLY A 202 -10.52 12.21 -12.27
CA GLY A 202 -11.48 11.21 -12.78
C GLY A 202 -11.21 9.79 -12.28
N VAL A 203 -10.04 9.56 -11.69
CA VAL A 203 -9.65 8.31 -11.03
C VAL A 203 -9.82 8.52 -9.53
N SER A 204 -11.08 8.56 -9.10
CA SER A 204 -11.45 8.82 -7.71
C SER A 204 -12.88 8.34 -7.47
N MET A 205 -13.18 7.96 -6.23
CA MET A 205 -14.55 7.77 -5.78
C MET A 205 -15.23 9.12 -5.50
N ARG A 206 -16.54 9.20 -5.72
CA ARG A 206 -17.31 10.42 -5.42
C ARG A 206 -17.11 10.78 -3.93
N GLY A 207 -16.72 12.03 -3.68
CA GLY A 207 -16.45 12.53 -2.31
C GLY A 207 -14.99 12.45 -1.87
N PHE A 208 -14.14 11.70 -2.59
CA PHE A 208 -12.72 11.53 -2.26
C PHE A 208 -11.78 12.34 -3.17
N THR A 209 -12.31 13.05 -4.16
CA THR A 209 -11.53 13.98 -4.97
C THR A 209 -11.16 15.19 -4.12
N SER A 210 -9.87 15.50 -4.00
CA SER A 210 -9.42 16.69 -3.28
C SER A 210 -9.90 17.95 -3.99
N GLN A 211 -10.17 19.00 -3.20
CA GLN A 211 -10.58 20.28 -3.74
C GLN A 211 -9.51 20.85 -4.70
N PRO A 212 -9.92 21.58 -5.75
CA PRO A 212 -9.00 22.33 -6.58
C PRO A 212 -8.08 23.23 -5.75
N SER A 213 -6.81 23.31 -6.14
CA SER A 213 -5.82 24.21 -5.55
C SER A 213 -5.09 25.00 -6.65
N SER A 214 -4.29 26.00 -6.27
CA SER A 214 -3.43 26.73 -7.20
C SER A 214 -2.43 25.81 -7.92
N GLU A 215 -1.98 24.75 -7.24
CA GLU A 215 -1.08 23.75 -7.81
C GLU A 215 -1.84 22.73 -8.67
N HIS A 216 -3.10 22.45 -8.31
CA HIS A 216 -3.94 21.44 -8.95
C HIS A 216 -5.36 21.96 -9.22
N PRO A 217 -5.56 22.74 -10.31
CA PRO A 217 -6.82 23.43 -10.58
C PRO A 217 -8.02 22.50 -10.85
N GLN A 218 -7.77 21.21 -11.08
CA GLN A 218 -8.81 20.21 -11.36
C GLN A 218 -9.07 19.28 -10.16
N GLY A 219 -8.46 19.55 -9.01
CA GLY A 219 -8.44 18.65 -7.86
C GLY A 219 -7.52 17.44 -8.08
N MET A 220 -7.26 16.71 -6.98
CA MET A 220 -6.47 15.48 -6.98
C MET A 220 -7.41 14.28 -6.89
N GLY A 221 -7.19 13.28 -7.75
CA GLY A 221 -7.87 12.00 -7.65
C GLY A 221 -7.33 11.13 -6.52
N GLU A 222 -8.02 10.04 -6.23
CA GLU A 222 -7.73 9.15 -5.11
C GLU A 222 -7.78 7.72 -5.67
N SER A 223 -6.63 7.21 -6.14
CA SER A 223 -6.59 5.96 -6.91
C SER A 223 -6.76 4.73 -6.04
N GLY A 224 -6.40 4.79 -4.76
CA GLY A 224 -6.61 3.68 -3.84
C GLY A 224 -8.11 3.50 -3.53
N ARG A 225 -8.84 4.59 -3.24
CA ARG A 225 -10.30 4.60 -3.09
C ARG A 225 -11.01 4.19 -4.37
N TYR A 226 -10.51 4.62 -5.53
CA TYR A 226 -11.05 4.16 -6.81
C TYR A 226 -10.91 2.64 -6.96
N TRP A 227 -9.73 2.09 -6.63
CA TRP A 227 -9.50 0.65 -6.60
C TRP A 227 -10.39 -0.08 -5.58
N GLU A 228 -10.55 0.45 -4.36
CA GLU A 228 -11.45 -0.13 -3.36
C GLU A 228 -12.88 -0.21 -3.91
N GLY A 229 -13.35 0.85 -4.58
CA GLY A 229 -14.68 0.87 -5.22
C GLY A 229 -14.86 -0.24 -6.25
N LEU A 230 -13.83 -0.54 -7.03
CA LEU A 230 -13.84 -1.61 -8.02
C LEU A 230 -13.78 -3.00 -7.39
N LEU A 231 -12.87 -3.22 -6.44
CA LEU A 231 -12.61 -4.54 -5.87
C LEU A 231 -13.62 -4.92 -4.79
N LEU A 232 -13.95 -4.00 -3.90
CA LEU A 232 -14.79 -4.22 -2.72
C LEU A 232 -16.25 -3.82 -2.96
N GLY A 233 -16.54 -3.13 -4.06
CA GLY A 233 -17.86 -2.54 -4.33
C GLY A 233 -18.19 -1.33 -3.45
N GLY A 234 -17.19 -0.74 -2.80
CA GLY A 234 -17.35 0.34 -1.82
C GLY A 234 -16.00 0.85 -1.30
N VAL A 235 -16.03 1.56 -0.18
CA VAL A 235 -14.84 2.09 0.49
C VAL A 235 -14.73 1.48 1.87
N ALA A 236 -13.53 1.04 2.25
CA ALA A 236 -13.25 0.59 3.60
C ALA A 236 -12.86 1.78 4.48
N GLU A 237 -13.67 2.10 5.47
CA GLU A 237 -13.39 3.16 6.44
C GLU A 237 -13.23 2.54 7.83
N PHE A 238 -12.11 2.89 8.47
CA PHE A 238 -11.79 2.45 9.81
C PHE A 238 -11.97 3.63 10.75
N TYR A 239 -12.82 3.42 11.75
CA TYR A 239 -13.16 4.42 12.75
C TYR A 239 -12.59 3.97 14.08
N HIS A 240 -11.90 4.89 14.77
CA HIS A 240 -11.47 4.69 16.14
C HIS A 240 -12.70 4.55 17.04
N ASP A 241 -12.77 3.47 17.81
CA ASP A 241 -13.74 3.32 18.88
C ASP A 241 -13.13 3.83 20.20
N PRO A 242 -13.59 4.96 20.75
CA PRO A 242 -13.06 5.49 22.02
C PRO A 242 -13.26 4.55 23.22
N ALA A 243 -14.11 3.53 23.09
CA ALA A 243 -14.35 2.53 24.11
C ALA A 243 -13.40 1.32 24.03
N ASP A 244 -12.64 1.15 22.94
CA ASP A 244 -11.65 0.08 22.81
C ASP A 244 -10.27 0.57 23.34
N PRO A 245 -9.78 0.04 24.48
CA PRO A 245 -8.53 0.51 25.08
C PRO A 245 -7.27 0.15 24.27
N MET A 246 -7.43 -0.62 23.19
CA MET A 246 -6.34 -1.05 22.30
C MET A 246 -6.30 -0.26 20.98
N GLU A 247 -7.16 0.75 20.79
CA GLU A 247 -7.16 1.63 19.60
C GLU A 247 -6.73 3.07 19.88
#